data_AF-A0A2V9G175-F1
#
_entry.id   AF-A0A2V9G175-F1
#
_cell.length_a   1.000
_cell.length_b   1.000
_cell.length_c   1.000
_cell.angle_alpha   90.00
_cell.angle_beta   90.00
_cell.angle_gamma   90.00
#
_symmetry.space_group_name_H-M   'P 1'
#
loop_
_entity.id
_entity.type
_entity.pdbx_description
1 polymer ?
#
loop_
_entity_poly.entity_id
_entity_poly.type
_entity_poly.pdbx_seq_one_letter_code
_entity_poly.pdbx_strand_id
1 'polypeptide(L)'
;MAKSDRFSRSVNEFHGRLSPEPLRTAGYAALIDHYALRVPLPGRLTGIAERHHRSETNDWQLLTPRHAPSDDLRGHLEFALKWEGVDLGVLSALFRLVPDEEVSALVRAEPTGAYTRRLWFLHEWLTQRLLDVPEPGKVRAVPVLDPSQQFGLAKGVLSSRHKVLDNLPGTPAFCPLVRRTDRIETYLSKGLDRRAREIVGRTHADIMMRATAFLLLDDSRASFQIEGEKPSPQRAERWAKAISEAGFRKLSLA
;
A
#
# COMPACT_ATOMS: atom_id res chain seq x y z
N MET A 1 -13.23 -5.36 26.23
CA MET A 1 -13.02 -3.91 26.49
C MET A 1 -14.20 -3.17 25.92
N ALA A 2 -14.82 -2.28 26.69
CA ALA A 2 -15.95 -1.47 26.22
C ALA A 2 -15.49 -0.62 25.02
N LYS A 3 -16.27 -0.61 23.93
CA LYS A 3 -16.05 0.34 22.83
C LYS A 3 -16.15 1.74 23.42
N SER A 4 -15.12 2.56 23.18
CA SER A 4 -15.15 3.98 23.51
C SER A 4 -16.20 4.66 22.66
N ASP A 5 -17.10 5.46 23.23
CA ASP A 5 -18.14 6.15 22.45
C ASP A 5 -17.56 7.14 21.42
N ARG A 6 -16.28 7.52 21.56
CA ARG A 6 -15.55 8.39 20.64
C ARG A 6 -14.44 7.64 19.91
N PHE A 7 -14.24 7.98 18.63
CA PHE A 7 -13.14 7.47 17.81
C PHE A 7 -11.85 8.26 18.07
N SER A 8 -11.97 9.58 18.07
CA SER A 8 -10.86 10.51 18.22
C SER A 8 -10.46 10.69 19.68
N ARG A 9 -9.16 10.69 19.95
CA ARG A 9 -8.58 10.96 21.28
C ARG A 9 -7.41 11.93 21.17
N SER A 10 -7.25 12.79 22.17
CA SER A 10 -6.07 13.64 22.30
C SER A 10 -4.90 12.84 22.86
N VAL A 11 -3.76 12.85 22.18
CA VAL A 11 -2.56 12.08 22.54
C VAL A 11 -1.29 12.89 22.26
N ASN A 12 -0.25 12.58 23.04
CA ASN A 12 1.13 13.05 22.82
C ASN A 12 2.05 11.92 22.34
N GLU A 13 1.56 10.68 22.39
CA GLU A 13 2.22 9.47 21.94
C GLU A 13 1.15 8.47 21.47
N PHE A 14 1.42 7.75 20.40
CA PHE A 14 0.56 6.68 19.91
C PHE A 14 1.38 5.40 19.68
N HIS A 15 1.16 4.38 20.51
CA HIS A 15 1.82 3.07 20.40
C HIS A 15 3.36 3.18 20.24
N GLY A 16 4.02 3.98 21.09
CA GLY A 16 5.47 4.19 21.06
C GLY A 16 5.95 5.24 20.04
N ARG A 17 5.06 5.83 19.23
CA ARG A 17 5.39 6.95 18.34
C ARG A 17 5.04 8.27 19.02
N LEU A 18 6.06 9.02 19.41
CA LEU A 18 5.88 10.39 19.92
C LEU A 18 5.30 11.28 18.82
N SER A 19 4.30 12.09 19.16
CA SER A 19 3.82 13.13 18.27
C SER A 19 4.72 14.37 18.38
N PRO A 20 4.91 15.14 17.30
CA PRO A 20 5.72 16.36 17.36
C PRO A 20 5.07 17.46 18.23
N GLU A 21 3.75 17.41 18.38
CA GLU A 21 2.94 18.22 19.29
C GLU A 21 1.67 17.47 19.70
N PRO A 22 0.93 17.91 20.73
CA PRO A 22 -0.37 17.33 21.06
C PRO A 22 -1.30 17.33 19.86
N LEU A 23 -1.90 16.16 19.58
CA LEU A 23 -2.80 15.97 18.45
C LEU A 23 -4.03 15.18 18.87
N ARG A 24 -5.09 15.32 18.09
CA ARG A 24 -6.25 14.43 18.12
C ARG A 24 -6.11 13.36 17.03
N THR A 25 -6.26 12.10 17.41
CA THR A 25 -6.17 10.97 16.46
C THR A 25 -7.23 11.10 15.36
N ALA A 26 -6.84 10.75 14.14
CA ALA A 26 -7.72 10.71 12.97
C ALA A 26 -7.34 9.53 12.08
N GLY A 27 -8.16 9.25 11.06
CA GLY A 27 -7.88 8.20 10.09
C GLY A 27 -7.61 6.84 10.73
N TYR A 28 -6.53 6.19 10.29
CA TYR A 28 -6.18 4.86 10.79
C TYR A 28 -5.81 4.85 12.28
N ALA A 29 -5.20 5.91 12.82
CA ALA A 29 -4.85 5.95 14.25
C ALA A 29 -6.10 5.83 15.14
N ALA A 30 -7.16 6.58 14.81
CA ALA A 30 -8.42 6.53 15.54
C ALA A 30 -9.13 5.17 15.37
N LEU A 31 -9.12 4.59 14.16
CA LEU A 31 -9.71 3.28 13.88
C LEU A 31 -8.98 2.15 14.62
N ILE A 32 -7.65 2.19 14.65
CA ILE A 32 -6.80 1.21 15.35
C ILE A 32 -7.10 1.20 16.84
N ASP A 33 -7.15 2.38 17.47
CA ASP A 33 -7.39 2.48 18.91
C ASP A 33 -8.85 2.14 19.29
N HIS A 34 -9.83 2.71 18.56
CA HIS A 34 -11.25 2.48 18.84
C HIS A 34 -11.64 1.00 18.77
N TYR A 35 -11.14 0.28 17.75
CA TYR A 35 -11.41 -1.15 17.57
C TYR A 35 -10.32 -2.06 18.18
N ALA A 36 -9.33 -1.48 18.86
CA ALA A 36 -8.18 -2.20 19.43
C ALA A 36 -7.51 -3.16 18.41
N LEU A 37 -7.31 -2.68 17.18
CA LEU A 37 -6.79 -3.49 16.07
C LEU A 37 -5.35 -3.91 16.34
N ARG A 38 -5.08 -5.22 16.25
CA ARG A 38 -3.74 -5.79 16.36
C ARG A 38 -3.10 -5.89 14.98
N VAL A 39 -2.54 -4.78 14.53
CA VAL A 39 -1.89 -4.66 13.22
C VAL A 39 -0.56 -3.94 13.34
N PRO A 40 0.41 -4.21 12.45
CA PRO A 40 1.54 -3.31 12.26
C PRO A 40 1.03 -1.91 11.95
N LEU A 41 1.58 -0.90 12.61
CA LEU A 41 1.16 0.47 12.39
C LEU A 41 1.51 0.92 10.96
N PRO A 42 0.60 1.65 10.27
CA PRO A 42 0.91 2.29 9.00
C PRO A 42 2.23 3.06 9.06
N GLY A 43 3.01 3.08 7.97
CA GLY A 43 4.32 3.72 7.95
C GLY A 43 4.29 5.22 8.28
N ARG A 44 3.16 5.89 8.05
CA ARG A 44 2.89 7.27 8.47
C ARG A 44 1.41 7.41 8.84
N LEU A 45 1.12 8.01 9.99
CA LEU A 45 -0.24 8.28 10.48
C LEU A 45 -0.58 9.76 10.31
N THR A 46 -1.87 10.08 10.22
CA THR A 46 -2.33 11.47 10.18
C THR A 46 -3.06 11.84 11.47
N GLY A 47 -2.70 12.99 12.04
CA GLY A 47 -3.34 13.56 13.23
C GLY A 47 -3.90 14.95 12.98
N ILE A 48 -4.79 15.39 13.85
CA ILE A 48 -5.30 16.77 13.86
C ILE A 48 -4.58 17.55 14.96
N ALA A 49 -3.74 18.49 14.56
CA ALA A 49 -3.09 19.41 15.48
C ALA A 49 -4.11 20.31 16.18
N GLU A 50 -3.83 20.70 17.43
CA GLU A 50 -4.59 21.75 18.11
C GLU A 50 -4.33 23.14 17.50
N ARG A 51 -3.13 23.34 16.95
CA ARG A 51 -2.69 24.60 16.36
C ARG A 51 -2.98 24.66 14.84
N HIS A 52 -3.14 25.87 14.31
CA HIS A 52 -3.47 26.09 12.89
C HIS A 52 -2.26 26.03 11.93
N HIS A 53 -1.35 25.08 12.13
CA HIS A 53 -0.25 24.85 11.18
C HIS A 53 -0.16 23.36 10.81
N ARG A 54 0.43 23.08 9.65
CA ARG A 54 0.73 21.72 9.21
C ARG A 54 2.18 21.40 9.56
N SER A 55 2.44 20.18 10.00
CA SER A 55 3.79 19.68 10.25
C SER A 55 3.90 18.24 9.78
N GLU A 56 5.05 17.84 9.25
CA GLU A 56 5.30 16.47 8.80
C GLU A 56 6.61 15.95 9.39
N THR A 57 6.57 14.69 9.81
CA THR A 57 7.73 13.90 10.23
C THR A 57 7.69 12.57 9.48
N ASN A 58 8.64 11.67 9.75
CA ASN A 58 8.61 10.33 9.17
C ASN A 58 7.33 9.55 9.57
N ASP A 59 6.91 9.68 10.83
CA ASP A 59 5.81 8.91 11.42
C ASP A 59 4.46 9.62 11.36
N TRP A 60 4.45 10.95 11.29
CA TRP A 60 3.26 11.77 11.41
C TRP A 60 3.09 12.79 10.30
N GLN A 61 1.85 12.97 9.86
CA GLN A 61 1.38 14.14 9.15
C GLN A 61 0.32 14.84 10.00
N LEU A 62 0.56 16.09 10.39
CA LEU A 62 -0.40 16.87 11.16
C LEU A 62 -1.16 17.83 10.26
N LEU A 63 -2.49 17.75 10.36
CA LEU A 63 -3.42 18.64 9.68
C LEU A 63 -4.08 19.58 10.69
N THR A 64 -4.52 20.74 10.21
CA THR A 64 -5.21 21.72 11.06
C THR A 64 -6.64 21.29 11.39
N PRO A 65 -7.27 21.86 12.44
CA PRO A 65 -8.62 21.50 12.88
C PRO A 65 -9.72 21.49 11.81
N ARG A 66 -9.58 22.32 10.77
CA ARG A 66 -10.53 22.37 9.63
C ARG A 66 -10.61 21.07 8.82
N HIS A 67 -9.63 20.19 8.95
CA HIS A 67 -9.60 18.90 8.26
C HIS A 67 -10.09 17.76 9.16
N ALA A 68 -10.52 18.04 10.39
CA ALA A 68 -11.01 17.02 11.29
C ALA A 68 -12.16 16.22 10.65
N PRO A 69 -12.11 14.88 10.69
CA PRO A 69 -13.22 14.07 10.22
C PRO A 69 -14.42 14.19 11.17
N SER A 70 -15.60 13.74 10.71
CA SER A 70 -16.65 13.35 11.63
C SER A 70 -16.15 12.23 12.53
N ASP A 71 -16.54 12.26 13.81
CA ASP A 71 -16.10 11.29 14.83
C ASP A 71 -16.90 9.98 14.73
N ASP A 72 -16.99 9.43 13.51
CA ASP A 72 -17.71 8.21 13.17
C ASP A 72 -16.88 7.32 12.21
N LEU A 73 -17.31 6.07 12.03
CA LEU A 73 -16.59 5.09 11.20
C LEU A 73 -16.35 5.62 9.78
N ARG A 74 -17.37 6.23 9.16
CA ARG A 74 -17.29 6.79 7.80
C ARG A 74 -16.23 7.89 7.72
N GLY A 75 -16.33 8.88 8.60
CA GLY A 75 -15.45 10.05 8.59
C GLY A 75 -13.99 9.65 8.70
N HIS A 76 -13.68 8.73 9.60
CA HIS A 76 -12.32 8.24 9.76
C HIS A 76 -11.83 7.38 8.59
N LEU A 77 -12.68 6.52 8.01
CA LEU A 77 -12.32 5.73 6.83
C LEU A 77 -12.06 6.60 5.59
N GLU A 78 -12.94 7.56 5.31
CA GLU A 78 -12.77 8.48 4.19
C GLU A 78 -11.54 9.38 4.37
N PHE A 79 -11.34 9.87 5.60
CA PHE A 79 -10.16 10.64 5.95
C PHE A 79 -8.87 9.85 5.73
N ALA A 80 -8.83 8.58 6.16
CA ALA A 80 -7.68 7.72 5.96
C ALA A 80 -7.40 7.52 4.45
N LEU A 81 -8.42 7.19 3.65
CA LEU A 81 -8.25 7.04 2.20
C LEU A 81 -7.84 8.34 1.48
N LYS A 82 -8.15 9.50 2.05
CA LYS A 82 -7.83 10.82 1.51
C LYS A 82 -6.42 11.28 1.84
N TRP A 83 -5.93 11.05 3.06
CA TRP A 83 -4.66 11.62 3.53
C TRP A 83 -3.57 10.57 3.74
N GLU A 84 -3.95 9.35 4.07
CA GLU A 84 -3.02 8.26 4.38
C GLU A 84 -2.89 7.28 3.22
N GLY A 85 -3.94 7.13 2.41
CA GLY A 85 -4.04 6.14 1.33
C GLY A 85 -4.66 4.83 1.81
N VAL A 86 -4.62 3.80 0.97
CA VAL A 86 -5.12 2.45 1.31
C VAL A 86 -4.09 1.72 2.16
N ASP A 87 -4.50 1.25 3.33
CA ASP A 87 -3.75 0.28 4.15
C ASP A 87 -4.57 -1.02 4.27
N LEU A 88 -4.18 -2.04 3.51
CA LEU A 88 -4.92 -3.30 3.45
C LEU A 88 -4.86 -4.07 4.78
N GLY A 89 -3.79 -3.90 5.57
CA GLY A 89 -3.64 -4.57 6.86
C GLY A 89 -4.64 -4.05 7.87
N VAL A 90 -4.74 -2.72 7.98
CA VAL A 90 -5.72 -2.06 8.85
C VAL A 90 -7.15 -2.36 8.39
N LEU A 91 -7.45 -2.20 7.09
CA LEU A 91 -8.79 -2.45 6.55
C LEU A 91 -9.22 -3.91 6.70
N SER A 92 -8.33 -4.87 6.46
CA SER A 92 -8.62 -6.31 6.64
C SER A 92 -8.89 -6.66 8.10
N ALA A 93 -8.15 -6.07 9.06
CA ALA A 93 -8.41 -6.26 10.48
C ALA A 93 -9.75 -5.63 10.89
N LEU A 94 -10.04 -4.43 10.39
CA LEU A 94 -11.27 -3.70 10.69
C LEU A 94 -12.52 -4.41 10.16
N PHE A 95 -12.54 -4.82 8.88
CA PHE A 95 -13.69 -5.50 8.25
C PHE A 95 -13.95 -6.92 8.78
N ARG A 96 -13.06 -7.46 9.62
CA ARG A 96 -13.33 -8.68 10.40
C ARG A 96 -14.12 -8.42 11.67
N LEU A 97 -14.12 -7.19 12.18
CA LEU A 97 -14.78 -6.79 13.43
C LEU A 97 -16.06 -5.99 13.21
N VAL A 98 -16.07 -5.16 12.17
CA VAL A 98 -17.24 -4.35 11.80
C VAL A 98 -18.26 -5.22 11.06
N PRO A 99 -19.54 -5.24 11.47
CA PRO A 99 -20.61 -5.93 10.74
C PRO A 99 -20.79 -5.40 9.31
N ASP A 100 -21.14 -6.29 8.39
CA ASP A 100 -21.37 -5.96 6.98
C ASP A 100 -22.51 -4.92 6.84
N GLU A 101 -23.47 -4.90 7.77
CA GLU A 101 -24.57 -3.92 7.82
C GLU A 101 -24.08 -2.50 8.10
N GLU A 102 -23.07 -2.34 8.97
CA GLU A 102 -22.48 -1.02 9.24
C GLU A 102 -21.81 -0.48 7.98
N VAL A 103 -21.04 -1.31 7.27
CA VAL A 103 -20.40 -0.93 6.00
C VAL A 103 -21.46 -0.66 4.92
N SER A 104 -22.49 -1.49 4.84
CA SER A 104 -23.62 -1.30 3.91
C SER A 104 -24.34 0.03 4.15
N ALA A 105 -24.50 0.43 5.42
CA ALA A 105 -25.10 1.72 5.77
C ALA A 105 -24.24 2.90 5.27
N LEU A 106 -22.90 2.80 5.36
CA LEU A 106 -22.00 3.80 4.78
C LEU A 106 -22.23 3.94 3.27
N VAL A 107 -22.34 2.81 2.58
CA VAL A 107 -22.53 2.76 1.12
C VAL A 107 -23.88 3.32 0.69
N ARG A 108 -24.96 2.95 1.40
CA ARG A 108 -26.30 3.46 1.12
C ARG A 108 -26.44 4.95 1.41
N ALA A 109 -25.68 5.49 2.38
CA ALA A 109 -25.71 6.91 2.70
C ALA A 109 -25.09 7.79 1.60
N GLU A 110 -24.03 7.31 0.92
CA GLU A 110 -23.39 8.04 -0.17
C GLU A 110 -22.96 7.10 -1.34
N PRO A 111 -23.91 6.54 -2.10
CA PRO A 111 -23.62 5.51 -3.09
C PRO A 111 -22.78 6.03 -4.27
N THR A 112 -22.90 7.32 -4.58
CA THR A 112 -22.14 8.00 -5.64
C THR A 112 -20.84 8.63 -5.14
N GLY A 113 -20.49 8.46 -3.85
CA GLY A 113 -19.27 8.96 -3.22
C GLY A 113 -18.04 8.15 -3.62
N ALA A 114 -16.96 8.82 -4.03
CA ALA A 114 -15.77 8.13 -4.54
C ALA A 114 -15.07 7.28 -3.47
N TYR A 115 -14.95 7.79 -2.24
CA TYR A 115 -14.36 7.05 -1.12
C TYR A 115 -15.24 5.88 -0.70
N THR A 116 -16.55 6.11 -0.60
CA THR A 116 -17.54 5.09 -0.28
C THR A 116 -17.51 3.90 -1.24
N ARG A 117 -17.43 4.15 -2.55
CA ARG A 117 -17.29 3.08 -3.55
C ARG A 117 -15.96 2.35 -3.47
N ARG A 118 -14.86 3.05 -3.14
CA ARG A 118 -13.56 2.41 -2.86
C ARG A 118 -13.63 1.52 -1.63
N LEU A 119 -14.26 1.97 -0.54
CA LEU A 119 -14.46 1.18 0.69
C LEU A 119 -15.35 -0.04 0.43
N TRP A 120 -16.44 0.13 -0.32
CA TRP A 120 -17.30 -0.97 -0.75
C TRP A 120 -16.50 -2.03 -1.52
N PHE A 121 -15.74 -1.62 -2.53
CA PHE A 121 -14.88 -2.53 -3.29
C PHE A 121 -13.87 -3.24 -2.38
N LEU A 122 -13.15 -2.48 -1.54
CA LEU A 122 -12.13 -3.05 -0.65
C LEU A 122 -12.73 -4.02 0.36
N HIS A 123 -13.95 -3.78 0.85
CA HIS A 123 -14.65 -4.70 1.73
C HIS A 123 -14.92 -6.03 1.04
N GLU A 124 -15.64 -6.01 -0.10
CA GLU A 124 -15.99 -7.24 -0.82
C GLU A 124 -14.72 -7.97 -1.31
N TRP A 125 -13.70 -7.23 -1.74
CA TRP A 125 -12.43 -7.79 -2.22
C TRP A 125 -11.60 -8.45 -1.11
N LEU A 126 -11.53 -7.84 0.08
CA LEU A 126 -10.77 -8.40 1.22
C LEU A 126 -11.49 -9.55 1.90
N THR A 127 -12.83 -9.46 2.04
CA THR A 127 -13.62 -10.40 2.84
C THR A 127 -14.26 -11.50 2.02
N GLN A 128 -14.37 -11.33 0.70
CA GLN A 128 -15.18 -12.17 -0.19
C GLN A 128 -16.66 -12.22 0.18
N ARG A 129 -17.14 -11.31 1.02
CA ARG A 129 -18.55 -11.16 1.40
C ARG A 129 -19.16 -10.00 0.63
N LEU A 130 -20.28 -10.27 -0.06
CA LEU A 130 -21.01 -9.25 -0.82
C LEU A 130 -21.88 -8.43 0.12
N LEU A 131 -21.83 -7.12 -0.03
CA LEU A 131 -22.72 -6.22 0.71
C LEU A 131 -24.09 -6.14 0.01
N ASP A 132 -25.16 -6.11 0.80
CA ASP A 132 -26.51 -5.88 0.29
C ASP A 132 -26.71 -4.37 0.03
N VAL A 133 -26.23 -3.89 -1.11
CA VAL A 133 -26.30 -2.47 -1.48
C VAL A 133 -26.69 -2.33 -2.95
N PRO A 134 -27.50 -1.32 -3.30
CA PRO A 134 -27.89 -1.09 -4.69
C PRO A 134 -26.70 -0.58 -5.51
N GLU A 135 -26.78 -0.75 -6.83
CA GLU A 135 -25.79 -0.18 -7.74
C GLU A 135 -25.76 1.36 -7.63
N PRO A 136 -24.58 2.00 -7.78
CA PRO A 136 -24.42 3.45 -7.58
C PRO A 136 -24.92 4.27 -8.78
N GLY A 137 -25.59 3.63 -9.74
CA GLY A 137 -26.06 4.25 -10.98
C GLY A 137 -24.94 4.65 -11.95
N LYS A 138 -25.18 5.70 -12.73
CA LYS A 138 -24.24 6.22 -13.74
C LYS A 138 -23.21 7.16 -13.09
N VAL A 139 -22.08 6.60 -12.68
CA VAL A 139 -20.92 7.37 -12.19
C VAL A 139 -19.63 6.94 -12.88
N ARG A 140 -18.67 7.86 -12.97
CA ARG A 140 -17.33 7.55 -13.49
C ARG A 140 -16.61 6.60 -12.55
N ALA A 141 -15.89 5.63 -13.13
CA ALA A 141 -15.03 4.75 -12.37
C ALA A 141 -13.84 5.50 -11.78
N VAL A 142 -13.53 5.21 -10.51
CA VAL A 142 -12.39 5.78 -9.78
C VAL A 142 -11.38 4.68 -9.44
N PRO A 143 -10.07 4.94 -9.43
CA PRO A 143 -9.10 3.93 -9.04
C PRO A 143 -9.18 3.60 -7.55
N VAL A 144 -8.86 2.36 -7.17
CA VAL A 144 -8.77 1.92 -5.77
C VAL A 144 -7.65 2.68 -5.05
N LEU A 145 -6.45 2.66 -5.64
CA LEU A 145 -5.28 3.40 -5.18
C LEU A 145 -5.24 4.75 -5.89
N ASP A 146 -5.07 5.82 -5.13
CA ASP A 146 -4.80 7.14 -5.70
C ASP A 146 -3.36 7.15 -6.28
N PRO A 147 -3.17 7.32 -7.61
CA PRO A 147 -1.86 7.31 -8.22
C PRO A 147 -0.95 8.47 -7.80
N SER A 148 -1.46 9.49 -7.11
CA SER A 148 -0.64 10.54 -6.50
C SER A 148 -0.09 10.15 -5.12
N GLN A 149 -0.74 9.19 -4.44
CA GLN A 149 -0.37 8.76 -3.09
C GLN A 149 0.35 7.42 -3.06
N GLN A 150 0.02 6.52 -3.98
CA GLN A 150 0.50 5.14 -4.00
C GLN A 150 0.80 4.68 -5.42
N PHE A 151 1.76 3.76 -5.54
CA PHE A 151 2.00 3.04 -6.79
C PHE A 151 0.96 1.95 -6.95
N GLY A 152 0.40 1.85 -8.16
CA GLY A 152 -0.56 0.83 -8.56
C GLY A 152 -0.40 0.52 -10.04
N LEU A 153 -1.21 -0.41 -10.55
CA LEU A 153 -1.19 -0.76 -11.96
C LEU A 153 -1.62 0.44 -12.82
N ALA A 154 -0.87 0.70 -13.89
CA ALA A 154 -1.21 1.75 -14.86
C ALA A 154 -2.54 1.48 -15.58
N LYS A 155 -2.88 0.20 -15.76
CA LYS A 155 -4.15 -0.28 -16.31
C LYS A 155 -4.82 -1.19 -15.28
N GLY A 156 -5.84 -0.68 -14.61
CA GLY A 156 -6.64 -1.45 -13.67
C GLY A 156 -7.78 -2.23 -14.36
N VAL A 157 -8.34 -3.19 -13.64
CA VAL A 157 -9.51 -3.96 -14.08
C VAL A 157 -10.79 -3.27 -13.60
N LEU A 158 -11.76 -3.06 -14.48
CA LEU A 158 -13.02 -2.42 -14.09
C LEU A 158 -13.89 -3.37 -13.25
N SER A 159 -14.22 -2.96 -12.03
CA SER A 159 -15.30 -3.52 -11.24
C SER A 159 -16.59 -2.76 -11.53
N SER A 160 -17.45 -3.33 -12.39
CA SER A 160 -18.69 -2.69 -12.85
C SER A 160 -19.71 -2.45 -11.74
N ARG A 161 -19.77 -3.34 -10.74
CA ARG A 161 -20.64 -3.26 -9.55
C ARG A 161 -20.33 -2.01 -8.72
N HIS A 162 -19.04 -1.85 -8.41
CA HIS A 162 -18.54 -0.77 -7.57
C HIS A 162 -18.31 0.54 -8.33
N LYS A 163 -18.23 0.49 -9.67
CA LYS A 163 -17.70 1.59 -10.50
C LYS A 163 -16.33 2.03 -9.99
N VAL A 164 -15.44 1.06 -9.86
CA VAL A 164 -14.05 1.24 -9.39
C VAL A 164 -13.11 0.54 -10.35
N LEU A 165 -11.95 1.14 -10.63
CA LEU A 165 -10.85 0.52 -11.35
C LEU A 165 -9.92 -0.13 -10.33
N ASP A 166 -9.91 -1.46 -10.29
CA ASP A 166 -8.97 -2.24 -9.50
C ASP A 166 -7.56 -2.09 -10.08
N ASN A 167 -6.80 -1.15 -9.54
CA ASN A 167 -5.40 -0.92 -9.85
C ASN A 167 -4.46 -1.43 -8.76
N LEU A 168 -4.91 -2.40 -7.94
CA LEU A 168 -4.08 -3.06 -6.95
C LEU A 168 -3.01 -3.92 -7.66
N PRO A 169 -1.74 -3.90 -7.21
CA PRO A 169 -0.64 -4.64 -7.84
C PRO A 169 -0.62 -6.14 -7.49
N GLY A 170 -1.71 -6.70 -6.99
CA GLY A 170 -1.76 -8.08 -6.52
C GLY A 170 -3.17 -8.57 -6.24
N THR A 171 -3.28 -9.61 -5.42
CA THR A 171 -4.54 -10.29 -5.07
C THR A 171 -4.80 -10.18 -3.57
N PRO A 172 -6.00 -10.57 -3.08
CA PRO A 172 -6.26 -10.57 -1.63
C PRO A 172 -5.26 -11.40 -0.81
N ALA A 173 -4.67 -12.44 -1.42
CA ALA A 173 -3.65 -13.27 -0.77
C ALA A 173 -2.30 -12.57 -0.65
N PHE A 174 -1.95 -11.71 -1.61
CA PHE A 174 -0.70 -10.94 -1.60
C PHE A 174 -0.81 -9.70 -2.50
N CYS A 175 -0.81 -8.51 -1.89
CA CYS A 175 -0.89 -7.23 -2.58
C CYS A 175 0.08 -6.22 -1.96
N PRO A 176 1.31 -6.09 -2.49
CA PRO A 176 2.30 -5.17 -1.93
C PRO A 176 1.95 -3.73 -2.29
N LEU A 177 1.71 -2.89 -1.28
CA LEU A 177 1.44 -1.47 -1.48
C LEU A 177 2.68 -0.62 -1.19
N VAL A 178 2.97 0.32 -2.08
CA VAL A 178 4.09 1.25 -1.95
C VAL A 178 3.57 2.67 -2.01
N ARG A 179 3.88 3.47 -0.99
CA ARG A 179 3.57 4.90 -0.97
C ARG A 179 4.46 5.65 -1.94
N ARG A 180 3.89 6.66 -2.60
CA ARG A 180 4.66 7.66 -3.31
C ARG A 180 5.26 8.64 -2.31
N THR A 181 6.56 8.85 -2.45
CA THR A 181 7.35 9.75 -1.61
C THR A 181 8.31 10.51 -2.51
N ASP A 182 8.66 11.73 -2.11
CA ASP A 182 9.62 12.56 -2.85
C ASP A 182 10.96 11.84 -3.06
N ARG A 183 11.35 11.01 -2.09
CA ARG A 183 12.55 10.17 -2.20
C ARG A 183 12.42 9.20 -3.37
N ILE A 184 11.33 8.44 -3.46
CA ILE A 184 11.14 7.47 -4.56
C ILE A 184 11.03 8.22 -5.90
N GLU A 185 10.26 9.30 -5.97
CA GLU A 185 10.13 10.12 -7.19
C GLU A 185 11.48 10.67 -7.66
N THR A 186 12.34 11.10 -6.72
CA THR A 186 13.71 11.56 -7.02
C THR A 186 14.58 10.44 -7.59
N TYR A 187 14.39 9.19 -7.18
CA TYR A 187 15.12 8.06 -7.78
C TYR A 187 14.55 7.65 -9.14
N LEU A 188 13.22 7.70 -9.31
CA LEU A 188 12.57 7.43 -10.59
C LEU A 188 12.99 8.43 -11.67
N SER A 189 13.11 9.72 -11.31
CA SER A 189 13.52 10.77 -12.25
C SER A 189 14.95 10.59 -12.79
N LYS A 190 15.79 9.79 -12.12
CA LYS A 190 17.14 9.46 -12.62
C LYS A 190 17.12 8.60 -13.88
N GLY A 191 16.00 7.94 -14.20
CA GLY A 191 15.82 7.14 -15.41
C GLY A 191 16.92 6.08 -15.58
N LEU A 192 17.29 5.41 -14.48
CA LEU A 192 18.43 4.48 -14.43
C LEU A 192 18.25 3.30 -15.40
N ASP A 193 17.02 2.86 -15.62
CA ASP A 193 16.67 1.83 -16.59
C ASP A 193 17.01 2.27 -18.03
N ARG A 194 16.64 3.49 -18.41
CA ARG A 194 16.95 4.06 -19.74
C ARG A 194 18.46 4.22 -19.91
N ARG A 195 19.14 4.77 -18.90
CA ARG A 195 20.61 4.94 -18.92
C ARG A 195 21.32 3.59 -19.03
N ALA A 196 20.85 2.57 -18.32
CA ALA A 196 21.39 1.22 -18.42
C ALA A 196 21.21 0.66 -19.85
N ARG A 197 20.01 0.77 -20.44
CA ARG A 197 19.77 0.33 -21.83
C ARG A 197 20.67 1.06 -22.84
N GLU A 198 20.90 2.36 -22.65
CA GLU A 198 21.80 3.14 -23.51
C GLU A 198 23.26 2.67 -23.43
N ILE A 199 23.75 2.36 -22.22
CA ILE A 199 25.09 1.81 -22.01
C ILE A 199 25.20 0.43 -22.66
N VAL A 200 24.24 -0.45 -22.40
CA VAL A 200 24.20 -1.81 -22.98
C VAL A 200 24.18 -1.74 -24.50
N GLY A 201 23.35 -0.89 -25.09
CA GLY A 201 23.22 -0.75 -26.55
C GLY A 201 24.47 -0.20 -27.26
N ARG A 202 25.38 0.46 -26.53
CA ARG A 202 26.66 0.98 -27.07
C ARG A 202 27.85 0.09 -26.75
N THR A 203 27.67 -0.96 -25.95
CA THR A 203 28.75 -1.84 -25.50
C THR A 203 28.81 -3.05 -26.43
N HIS A 204 30.02 -3.43 -26.84
CA HIS A 204 30.21 -4.60 -27.71
C HIS A 204 29.75 -5.88 -26.98
N ALA A 205 29.17 -6.82 -27.75
CA ALA A 205 28.46 -7.96 -27.20
C ALA A 205 29.35 -8.88 -26.32
N ASP A 206 30.63 -9.00 -26.66
CA ASP A 206 31.61 -9.80 -25.90
C ASP A 206 31.88 -9.23 -24.50
N ILE A 207 32.00 -7.90 -24.37
CA ILE A 207 32.15 -7.20 -23.09
C ILE A 207 30.88 -7.36 -22.27
N MET A 208 29.70 -7.20 -22.90
CA MET A 208 28.42 -7.37 -22.22
C MET A 208 28.25 -8.79 -21.68
N MET A 209 28.61 -9.81 -22.45
CA MET A 209 28.51 -11.20 -22.04
C MET A 209 29.39 -11.49 -20.81
N ARG A 210 30.64 -10.98 -20.82
CA ARG A 210 31.55 -11.11 -19.67
C ARG A 210 31.05 -10.36 -18.43
N ALA A 211 30.57 -9.13 -18.61
CA ALA A 211 30.00 -8.34 -17.53
C ALA A 211 28.78 -9.01 -16.92
N THR A 212 27.89 -9.57 -17.74
CA THR A 212 26.68 -10.29 -17.30
C THR A 212 27.04 -11.53 -16.49
N ALA A 213 27.99 -12.33 -16.98
CA ALA A 213 28.46 -13.53 -16.26
C ALA A 213 29.07 -13.17 -14.88
N PHE A 214 29.84 -12.08 -14.83
CA PHE A 214 30.38 -11.58 -13.57
C PHE A 214 29.29 -11.11 -12.61
N LEU A 215 28.34 -10.27 -13.09
CA LEU A 215 27.25 -9.75 -12.28
C LEU A 215 26.34 -10.86 -11.73
N LEU A 216 26.02 -11.86 -12.53
CA LEU A 216 25.22 -13.02 -12.09
C LEU A 216 25.92 -13.83 -10.99
N LEU A 217 27.24 -14.02 -11.11
CA LEU A 217 28.02 -14.75 -10.11
C LEU A 217 28.15 -13.95 -8.81
N ASP A 218 28.33 -12.64 -8.90
CA ASP A 218 28.44 -11.75 -7.74
C ASP A 218 27.12 -11.67 -6.98
N ASP A 219 26.00 -11.51 -7.69
CA ASP A 219 24.64 -11.52 -7.12
C ASP A 219 24.32 -12.86 -6.41
N SER A 220 24.70 -13.98 -7.04
CA SER A 220 24.56 -15.31 -6.43
C SER A 220 25.38 -15.43 -5.14
N ARG A 221 26.62 -14.92 -5.14
CA ARG A 221 27.50 -14.95 -3.97
C ARG A 221 26.94 -14.11 -2.82
N ALA A 222 26.43 -12.92 -3.11
CA ALA A 222 25.78 -12.07 -2.12
C ALA A 222 24.56 -12.77 -1.52
N SER A 223 23.74 -13.43 -2.33
CA SER A 223 22.59 -14.22 -1.87
C SER A 223 23.01 -15.36 -0.93
N PHE A 224 24.03 -16.13 -1.28
CA PHE A 224 24.55 -17.19 -0.40
C PHE A 224 25.07 -16.64 0.94
N GLN A 225 25.71 -15.47 0.94
CA GLN A 225 26.20 -14.85 2.17
C GLN A 225 25.07 -14.42 3.12
N ILE A 226 23.94 -13.93 2.58
CA ILE A 226 22.75 -13.59 3.38
C ILE A 226 22.22 -14.84 4.09
N GLU A 227 22.19 -15.98 3.39
CA GLU A 227 21.76 -17.28 3.91
C GLU A 227 22.85 -17.99 4.75
N GLY A 228 24.02 -17.37 4.96
CA GLY A 228 25.14 -17.95 5.70
C GLY A 228 25.84 -19.11 4.99
N GLU A 229 25.56 -19.33 3.71
CA GLU A 229 26.16 -20.38 2.89
C GLU A 229 27.50 -19.95 2.29
N LYS A 230 28.46 -20.88 2.25
CA LYS A 230 29.74 -20.74 1.54
C LYS A 230 29.89 -21.87 0.53
N PRO A 231 29.26 -21.77 -0.65
CA PRO A 231 29.36 -22.82 -1.66
C PRO A 231 30.80 -22.97 -2.14
N SER A 232 31.19 -24.20 -2.43
CA SER A 232 32.48 -24.47 -3.08
C SER A 232 32.53 -23.82 -4.48
N PRO A 233 33.72 -23.51 -5.01
CA PRO A 233 33.86 -22.92 -6.35
C PRO A 233 33.10 -23.69 -7.43
N GLN A 234 33.16 -25.03 -7.42
CA GLN A 234 32.42 -25.87 -8.36
C GLN A 234 30.89 -25.76 -8.22
N ARG A 235 30.38 -25.60 -6.99
CA ARG A 235 28.94 -25.43 -6.77
C ARG A 235 28.47 -24.06 -7.26
N ALA A 236 29.26 -23.01 -7.02
CA ALA A 236 28.99 -21.67 -7.54
C ALA A 236 29.02 -21.62 -9.08
N GLU A 237 29.96 -22.33 -9.72
CA GLU A 237 30.07 -22.38 -11.17
C GLU A 237 28.91 -23.17 -11.82
N ARG A 238 28.55 -24.33 -11.24
CA ARG A 238 27.36 -25.08 -11.68
C ARG A 238 26.07 -24.28 -11.51
N TRP A 239 25.97 -23.52 -10.41
CA TRP A 239 24.84 -22.64 -10.16
C TRP A 239 24.76 -21.49 -11.17
N ALA A 240 25.87 -20.81 -11.45
CA ALA A 240 25.94 -19.74 -12.45
C ALA A 240 25.51 -20.24 -13.84
N LYS A 241 25.94 -21.46 -14.22
CA LYS A 241 25.50 -22.10 -15.46
C LYS A 241 23.99 -22.35 -15.46
N ALA A 242 23.44 -22.91 -14.38
CA ALA A 242 22.01 -23.17 -14.28
C ALA A 242 21.16 -21.89 -14.34
N ILE A 243 21.55 -20.83 -13.60
CA ILE A 243 20.88 -19.53 -13.65
C ILE A 243 20.96 -18.89 -15.03
N SER A 244 22.08 -19.07 -15.76
CA SER A 244 22.20 -18.51 -17.12
C SER A 244 21.17 -19.08 -18.10
N GLU A 245 20.56 -20.24 -17.80
CA GLU A 245 19.47 -20.83 -18.59
C GLU A 245 18.08 -20.35 -18.14
N ALA A 246 17.99 -19.60 -17.03
CA ALA A 246 16.72 -19.10 -16.51
C ALA A 246 16.07 -18.12 -17.50
N GLY A 247 14.75 -18.28 -17.71
CA GLY A 247 13.98 -17.46 -18.65
C GLY A 247 14.07 -17.89 -20.12
N PHE A 248 14.99 -18.78 -20.50
CA PHE A 248 15.08 -19.32 -21.87
C PHE A 248 14.08 -20.45 -22.13
N ARG A 249 13.64 -21.16 -21.09
CA ARG A 249 12.63 -22.21 -21.17
C ARG A 249 11.36 -21.78 -20.46
N LYS A 250 10.21 -21.89 -21.13
CA LYS A 250 8.91 -21.80 -20.46
C LYS A 250 8.80 -22.95 -19.48
N LEU A 251 8.50 -22.64 -18.22
CA LEU A 251 8.14 -23.66 -17.24
C LEU A 251 6.83 -24.32 -17.68
N SER A 252 6.86 -25.64 -17.82
CA SER A 252 5.66 -26.47 -17.95
C SER A 252 5.48 -27.26 -16.67
N LEU A 253 4.23 -27.40 -16.23
CA LEU A 253 3.90 -28.44 -15.25
C LEU A 253 4.06 -29.78 -15.98
N ALA A 254 4.96 -30.63 -15.47
CA ALA A 254 5.03 -32.03 -15.86
C ALA A 254 3.92 -32.82 -15.16
#